data_AF-A0A937BDL7-F1
#
_entry.id   AF-A0A937BDL7-F1
#
_cell.length_a   1.000
_cell.length_b   1.000
_cell.length_c   1.000
_cell.angle_alpha   90.00
_cell.angle_beta   90.00
_cell.angle_gamma   90.00
#
_symmetry.space_group_name_H-M   'P 1'
#
loop_
_entity.id
_entity.type
_entity.pdbx_description
1 polymer ?
#
loop_
_entity_poly.entity_id
_entity_poly.type
_entity_poly.pdbx_seq_one_letter_code
_entity_poly.pdbx_strand_id
1 'polypeptide(L)'
;MKWLNILGMVLQFLSFWCAAPELLGESTMRRLETGMTRFVVRLPVIIVFGGMLLYAAGMGIFGLVEGLRASRGESVPLDPTSYYLFVGVGMAVYLTFMIVHKRVLAWLETRLAGPLVHKLVASADARRNALVLGALLLTTGFLMQLVVTLLD
;
A
#
# COMPACT_ATOMS: atom_id res chain seq x y z
N MET A 1 -32.47 -28.18 21.38
CA MET A 1 -31.81 -28.39 20.05
C MET A 1 -30.41 -27.75 19.96
N LYS A 2 -29.32 -28.50 20.25
CA LYS A 2 -27.96 -27.93 20.46
C LYS A 2 -27.34 -27.22 19.24
N TRP A 3 -27.54 -27.75 18.03
CA TRP A 3 -26.94 -27.20 16.81
C TRP A 3 -27.48 -25.82 16.42
N LEU A 4 -28.78 -25.57 16.66
CA LEU A 4 -29.41 -24.28 16.35
C LEU A 4 -28.94 -23.17 17.30
N ASN A 5 -28.68 -23.51 18.57
CA ASN A 5 -28.14 -22.60 19.56
C ASN A 5 -26.68 -22.19 19.24
N ILE A 6 -25.85 -23.16 18.81
CA ILE A 6 -24.49 -22.90 18.32
C ILE A 6 -24.52 -21.98 17.09
N LEU A 7 -25.41 -22.24 16.14
CA LEU A 7 -25.59 -21.40 14.96
C LEU A 7 -25.97 -19.96 15.34
N GLY A 8 -26.89 -19.80 16.29
CA GLY A 8 -27.28 -18.48 16.82
C GLY A 8 -26.13 -17.72 17.48
N MET A 9 -25.27 -18.39 18.25
CA MET A 9 -24.08 -17.78 18.85
C MET A 9 -23.06 -17.34 17.77
N VAL A 10 -22.84 -18.16 16.74
CA VAL A 10 -21.94 -17.83 15.63
C VAL A 10 -22.45 -16.63 14.83
N LEU A 11 -23.76 -16.57 14.57
CA LEU A 11 -24.42 -15.44 13.92
C LEU A 11 -24.26 -14.13 14.71
N GLN A 12 -24.46 -14.18 16.04
CA GLN A 12 -24.26 -13.03 16.91
C GLN A 12 -22.78 -12.60 16.98
N PHE A 13 -21.84 -13.56 17.04
CA PHE A 13 -20.41 -13.26 17.01
C PHE A 13 -19.99 -12.59 15.70
N LEU A 14 -20.47 -13.07 14.56
CA LEU A 14 -20.23 -12.45 13.26
C LEU A 14 -20.82 -11.04 13.17
N SER A 15 -21.97 -10.80 13.81
CA SER A 15 -22.57 -9.45 13.87
C SER A 15 -21.68 -8.44 14.60
N PHE A 16 -21.02 -8.87 15.67
CA PHE A 16 -20.10 -8.03 16.43
C PHE A 16 -18.89 -7.64 15.59
N TRP A 17 -18.36 -8.59 14.80
CA TRP A 17 -17.26 -8.29 13.87
C TRP A 17 -17.68 -7.33 12.75
N CYS A 18 -18.94 -7.42 12.29
CA CYS A 18 -19.50 -6.47 11.33
C CYS A 18 -19.73 -5.06 11.92
N ALA A 19 -19.87 -4.95 13.25
CA ALA A 19 -19.98 -3.69 13.99
C ALA A 19 -18.63 -3.12 14.48
N ALA A 20 -17.55 -3.91 14.44
CA ALA A 20 -16.19 -3.48 14.79
C ALA A 20 -15.70 -2.20 14.05
N PRO A 21 -16.04 -1.98 12.75
CA PRO A 21 -15.74 -0.73 12.07
C PRO A 21 -16.36 0.52 12.71
N GLU A 22 -17.50 0.38 13.42
CA GLU A 22 -18.19 1.45 14.14
C GLU A 22 -17.56 1.70 15.52
N LEU A 23 -17.15 0.63 16.22
CA LEU A 23 -16.47 0.71 17.53
C LEU A 23 -15.12 1.44 17.47
N LEU A 24 -14.45 1.43 16.31
CA LEU A 24 -13.26 2.24 16.06
C LEU A 24 -13.57 3.74 15.93
N GLY A 25 -14.85 4.10 15.74
CA GLY A 25 -15.33 5.47 15.65
C GLY A 25 -15.13 6.09 14.26
N GLU A 26 -16.14 6.85 13.81
CA GLU A 26 -16.10 7.54 12.52
C GLU A 26 -14.93 8.53 12.42
N SER A 27 -14.57 9.16 13.53
CA SER A 27 -13.45 10.11 13.60
C SER A 27 -12.09 9.43 13.40
N THR A 28 -11.86 8.24 13.97
CA THR A 28 -10.62 7.47 13.81
C THR A 28 -10.50 6.91 12.40
N MET A 29 -11.60 6.38 11.85
CA MET A 29 -11.66 5.91 10.47
C MET A 29 -11.39 7.03 9.48
N ARG A 30 -12.05 8.20 9.61
CA ARG A 30 -11.77 9.37 8.75
C ARG A 30 -10.34 9.87 8.88
N ARG A 31 -9.76 9.85 10.09
CA ARG A 31 -8.34 10.22 10.28
C ARG A 31 -7.42 9.24 9.58
N LEU A 32 -7.70 7.95 9.67
CA LEU A 32 -6.92 6.89 9.02
C LEU A 32 -7.06 6.94 7.50
N GLU A 33 -8.27 7.16 6.98
CA GLU A 33 -8.54 7.38 5.56
C GLU A 33 -7.83 8.63 5.05
N THR A 34 -7.89 9.76 5.77
CA THR A 34 -7.18 10.98 5.40
C THR A 34 -5.67 10.77 5.41
N GLY A 35 -5.15 10.02 6.39
CA GLY A 35 -3.73 9.66 6.49
C GLY A 35 -3.28 8.77 5.34
N MET A 36 -4.06 7.72 5.04
CA MET A 36 -3.79 6.80 3.95
C MET A 36 -3.92 7.46 2.58
N THR A 37 -4.93 8.31 2.35
CA THR A 37 -5.07 9.07 1.11
C THR A 37 -3.86 9.97 0.88
N ARG A 38 -3.37 10.68 1.92
CA ARG A 38 -2.13 11.46 1.80
C ARG A 38 -0.91 10.59 1.50
N PHE A 39 -0.85 9.39 2.07
CA PHE A 39 0.23 8.45 1.80
C PHE A 39 0.18 7.92 0.36
N VAL A 40 -0.99 7.51 -0.12
CA VAL A 40 -1.23 6.99 -1.47
C VAL A 40 -0.93 8.06 -2.54
N VAL A 41 -1.30 9.32 -2.29
CA VAL A 41 -0.97 10.44 -3.20
C VAL A 41 0.54 10.73 -3.26
N ARG A 42 1.28 10.45 -2.18
CA ARG A 42 2.75 10.60 -2.16
C ARG A 42 3.50 9.40 -2.72
N LEU A 43 2.84 8.25 -2.86
CA LEU A 43 3.41 6.99 -3.34
C LEU A 43 4.11 7.14 -4.71
N PRO A 44 3.52 7.83 -5.71
CA PRO A 44 4.20 8.14 -6.97
C PRO A 44 5.53 8.86 -6.81
N VAL A 45 5.56 9.89 -5.96
CA VAL A 45 6.77 10.66 -5.69
C VAL A 45 7.81 9.79 -5.00
N ILE A 46 7.41 8.98 -4.01
CA ILE A 46 8.29 8.07 -3.29
C ILE A 46 8.93 7.05 -4.25
N ILE A 47 8.19 6.50 -5.20
CA ILE A 47 8.71 5.54 -6.18
C ILE A 47 9.75 6.19 -7.09
N VAL A 48 9.44 7.36 -7.64
CA VAL A 48 10.35 8.09 -8.54
C VAL A 48 11.62 8.50 -7.80
N PHE A 49 11.48 9.06 -6.59
CA PHE A 49 12.61 9.50 -5.78
C PHE A 49 13.46 8.33 -5.29
N GLY A 50 12.82 7.24 -4.85
CA GLY A 50 13.51 6.02 -4.43
C GLY A 50 14.32 5.37 -5.55
N GLY A 51 13.77 5.31 -6.76
CA GLY A 51 14.49 4.82 -7.94
C GLY A 51 15.70 5.68 -8.27
N MET A 52 15.55 7.01 -8.19
CA MET A 52 16.66 7.94 -8.44
C MET A 52 17.75 7.85 -7.37
N LEU A 53 17.38 7.63 -6.11
CA LEU A 53 18.30 7.47 -4.99
C LEU A 53 19.11 6.16 -5.13
N LEU A 54 18.47 5.05 -5.50
CA LEU A 54 19.15 3.79 -5.80
C LEU A 54 20.14 3.93 -6.95
N TYR A 55 19.75 4.62 -8.01
CA TYR A 55 20.63 4.91 -9.14
C TYR A 55 21.85 5.74 -8.70
N ALA A 56 21.63 6.82 -7.95
CA ALA A 56 22.71 7.68 -7.45
C ALA A 56 23.65 6.93 -6.50
N ALA A 57 23.11 6.10 -5.60
CA ALA A 57 23.89 5.28 -4.69
C ALA A 57 24.73 4.24 -5.46
N GLY A 58 24.15 3.57 -6.47
CA GLY A 58 24.86 2.60 -7.30
C GLY A 58 26.03 3.24 -8.05
N MET A 59 25.80 4.37 -8.70
CA MET A 59 26.86 5.13 -9.40
C MET A 59 27.93 5.65 -8.43
N GLY A 60 27.52 6.13 -7.25
CA GLY A 60 28.44 6.62 -6.21
C GLY A 60 29.32 5.53 -5.64
N ILE A 61 28.75 4.37 -5.31
CA ILE A 61 29.50 3.21 -4.80
C ILE A 61 30.48 2.71 -5.86
N PHE A 62 30.05 2.59 -7.11
CA PHE A 62 30.92 2.19 -8.21
C PHE A 62 32.11 3.16 -8.36
N GLY A 63 31.85 4.48 -8.36
CA GLY A 63 32.90 5.50 -8.44
C GLY A 63 33.87 5.46 -7.26
N LEU A 64 33.38 5.23 -6.04
CA LEU A 64 34.20 5.12 -4.83
C LEU A 64 35.09 3.87 -4.85
N VAL A 65 34.53 2.72 -5.20
CA VAL A 65 35.29 1.45 -5.29
C VAL A 65 36.41 1.58 -6.31
N GLU A 66 36.11 2.16 -7.47
CA GLU A 66 37.09 2.31 -8.55
C GLU A 66 38.18 3.34 -8.20
N GLY A 67 37.78 4.47 -7.59
CA GLY A 67 38.74 5.47 -7.10
C GLY A 67 39.68 4.91 -6.02
N LEU A 68 39.17 4.06 -5.12
CA LEU A 68 39.98 3.41 -4.09
C LEU A 68 40.96 2.40 -4.69
N ARG A 69 40.54 1.59 -5.67
CA ARG A 69 41.43 0.64 -6.39
C ARG A 69 42.54 1.37 -7.13
N ALA A 70 42.20 2.44 -7.86
CA ALA A 70 43.17 3.29 -8.54
C ALA A 70 44.18 3.93 -7.55
N SER A 71 43.73 4.37 -6.38
CA SER A 71 44.60 4.98 -5.35
C SER A 71 45.62 4.02 -4.75
N ARG A 72 45.36 2.71 -4.78
CA ARG A 72 46.24 1.67 -4.24
C ARG A 72 47.35 1.23 -5.20
N GLY A 73 47.40 1.82 -6.40
CA GLY A 73 48.39 1.46 -7.41
C GLY A 73 48.16 0.07 -8.04
N GLU A 74 47.00 -0.55 -7.78
CA GLU A 74 46.57 -1.71 -8.56
C GLU A 74 46.43 -1.25 -10.02
N SER A 75 47.08 -1.96 -10.95
CA SER A 75 46.91 -1.72 -12.38
C SER A 75 45.46 -2.08 -12.74
N VAL A 76 44.57 -1.11 -12.61
CA VAL A 76 43.17 -1.24 -12.95
C VAL A 76 43.12 -1.57 -14.44
N PRO A 77 42.71 -2.79 -14.85
CA PRO A 77 42.64 -3.16 -16.27
C PRO A 77 41.37 -2.59 -16.90
N LEU A 78 40.92 -1.42 -16.46
CA LEU A 78 39.87 -0.69 -17.14
C LEU A 78 40.55 0.05 -18.28
N ASP A 79 40.38 -0.49 -19.47
CA ASP A 79 40.57 0.24 -20.71
C ASP A 79 39.88 1.61 -20.53
N PRO A 80 40.60 2.75 -20.61
CA PRO A 80 40.04 4.08 -20.35
C PRO A 80 38.73 4.31 -21.10
N THR A 81 38.65 3.74 -22.31
CA THR A 81 37.49 3.71 -23.18
C THR A 81 36.24 3.12 -22.50
N SER A 82 36.39 2.01 -21.77
CA SER A 82 35.29 1.32 -21.08
C SER A 82 34.71 2.12 -19.92
N TYR A 83 35.58 2.83 -19.17
CA TYR A 83 35.16 3.68 -18.06
C TYR A 83 34.37 4.90 -18.56
N TYR A 84 34.89 5.61 -19.57
CA TYR A 84 34.19 6.75 -20.15
C TYR A 84 32.87 6.35 -20.82
N LEU A 85 32.82 5.15 -21.42
CA LEU A 85 31.58 4.62 -22.00
C LEU A 85 30.56 4.30 -20.91
N PHE A 86 30.96 3.69 -19.79
CA PHE A 86 30.07 3.47 -18.64
C PHE A 86 29.51 4.78 -18.06
N VAL A 87 30.37 5.77 -17.82
CA VAL A 87 29.96 7.09 -17.32
C VAL A 87 29.05 7.80 -18.32
N GLY A 88 29.37 7.72 -19.62
CA GLY A 88 28.57 8.30 -20.69
C GLY A 88 27.18 7.66 -20.79
N VAL A 89 27.09 6.33 -20.71
CA VAL A 89 25.81 5.61 -20.70
C VAL A 89 25.01 5.95 -19.44
N GLY A 90 25.63 5.98 -18.27
CA GLY A 90 24.98 6.41 -17.03
C GLY A 90 24.42 7.84 -17.15
N MET A 91 25.22 8.77 -17.65
CA MET A 91 24.78 10.16 -17.86
C MET A 91 23.61 10.25 -18.86
N ALA A 92 23.65 9.47 -19.95
CA ALA A 92 22.57 9.42 -20.92
C ALA A 92 21.27 8.86 -20.31
N VAL A 93 21.35 7.81 -19.49
CA VAL A 93 20.21 7.26 -18.74
C VAL A 93 19.64 8.30 -17.77
N TYR A 94 20.51 8.99 -17.04
CA TYR A 94 20.11 10.06 -16.11
C TYR A 94 19.38 11.20 -16.82
N LEU A 95 19.92 11.70 -17.93
CA LEU A 95 19.30 12.78 -18.72
C LEU A 95 17.96 12.34 -19.31
N THR A 96 17.89 11.12 -19.84
CA THR A 96 16.65 10.53 -20.35
C THR A 96 15.59 10.47 -19.26
N PHE A 97 15.96 9.99 -18.06
CA PHE A 97 15.07 9.97 -16.91
C PHE A 97 14.62 11.38 -16.51
N MET A 98 15.52 12.36 -16.48
CA MET A 98 15.20 13.74 -16.13
C MET A 98 14.18 14.37 -17.08
N ILE A 99 14.15 14.00 -18.35
CA ILE A 99 13.16 14.49 -19.31
C ILE A 99 11.80 13.79 -19.09
N VAL A 100 11.82 12.48 -18.80
CA VAL A 100 10.60 11.65 -18.77
C VAL A 100 9.97 11.59 -17.36
N HIS A 101 10.67 11.96 -16.28
CA HIS A 101 10.21 11.79 -14.90
C HIS A 101 8.83 12.42 -14.63
N LYS A 102 8.57 13.63 -15.16
CA LYS A 102 7.27 14.30 -14.99
C LYS A 102 6.13 13.50 -15.61
N ARG A 103 6.40 12.84 -16.75
CA ARG A 103 5.42 11.96 -17.42
C ARG A 103 5.20 10.67 -16.64
N VAL A 104 6.27 10.06 -16.11
CA VAL A 104 6.17 8.87 -15.24
C VAL A 104 5.34 9.19 -14.01
N LEU A 105 5.58 10.34 -13.39
CA LEU A 105 4.87 10.78 -12.19
C LEU A 105 3.38 10.95 -12.47
N ALA A 106 3.02 11.67 -13.54
CA ALA A 106 1.63 11.86 -13.95
C ALA A 106 0.93 10.54 -14.32
N TRP A 107 1.67 9.60 -14.93
CA TRP A 107 1.16 8.28 -15.25
C TRP A 107 0.90 7.44 -13.99
N LEU A 108 1.81 7.46 -13.00
CA LEU A 108 1.60 6.79 -11.70
C LEU A 108 0.45 7.41 -10.91
N GLU A 109 0.30 8.73 -10.96
CA GLU A 109 -0.79 9.42 -10.25
C GLU A 109 -2.16 8.98 -10.79
N THR A 110 -2.31 8.96 -12.11
CA THR A 110 -3.57 8.59 -12.78
C THR A 110 -3.86 7.10 -12.73
N ARG A 111 -2.85 6.24 -12.90
CA ARG A 111 -3.04 4.77 -12.96
C ARG A 111 -2.99 4.07 -11.60
N LEU A 112 -2.31 4.65 -10.62
CA LEU A 112 -2.03 4.00 -9.34
C LEU A 112 -2.73 4.74 -8.20
N ALA A 113 -2.44 6.03 -8.01
CA ALA A 113 -2.99 6.78 -6.88
C ALA A 113 -4.51 6.99 -7.00
N GLY A 114 -5.00 7.41 -8.17
CA GLY A 114 -6.44 7.62 -8.44
C GLY A 114 -7.33 6.43 -8.06
N PRO A 115 -7.14 5.23 -8.63
CA PRO A 115 -7.98 4.07 -8.31
C PRO A 115 -7.81 3.57 -6.87
N LEU A 116 -6.62 3.71 -6.28
CA LEU A 116 -6.40 3.35 -4.87
C LEU A 116 -7.17 4.28 -3.93
N VAL A 117 -7.15 5.59 -4.19
CA VAL A 117 -7.92 6.58 -3.42
C VAL A 117 -9.42 6.32 -3.58
N HIS A 118 -9.90 6.10 -4.80
CA HIS A 118 -11.32 5.79 -5.03
C HIS A 118 -11.76 4.51 -4.30
N LYS A 119 -10.93 3.45 -4.31
CA LYS A 119 -11.23 2.22 -3.55
C LYS A 119 -11.22 2.45 -2.03
N LEU A 120 -10.35 3.34 -1.54
CA LEU A 120 -10.33 3.73 -0.14
C LEU A 120 -11.61 4.46 0.27
N VAL A 121 -12.06 5.44 -0.53
CA VAL A 121 -13.27 6.23 -0.25
C VAL A 121 -14.54 5.37 -0.38
N ALA A 122 -14.58 4.45 -1.35
CA ALA A 122 -15.69 3.51 -1.52
C ALA A 122 -15.88 2.53 -0.34
N SER A 123 -14.90 2.46 0.59
CA SER A 123 -15.04 1.68 1.83
C SER A 123 -16.09 2.25 2.79
N ALA A 124 -16.49 3.53 2.62
CA ALA A 124 -17.56 4.15 3.42
C ALA A 124 -18.92 3.48 3.18
N ASP A 125 -19.26 3.16 1.93
CA ASP A 125 -20.48 2.42 1.59
C ASP A 125 -20.40 0.95 2.06
N ALA A 126 -19.20 0.36 2.00
CA ALA A 126 -18.96 -0.98 2.54
C ALA A 126 -19.19 -1.04 4.06
N ARG A 127 -18.88 0.03 4.79
CA ARG A 127 -19.12 0.14 6.24
C ARG A 127 -20.62 0.17 6.56
N ARG A 128 -21.41 0.97 5.83
CA ARG A 128 -22.87 1.01 5.99
C ARG A 128 -23.49 -0.37 5.72
N ASN A 129 -23.05 -1.04 4.66
CA ASN A 129 -23.53 -2.38 4.32
C ASN A 129 -23.13 -3.43 5.37
N ALA A 130 -21.91 -3.36 5.91
CA ALA A 130 -21.47 -4.23 7.00
C ALA A 130 -22.33 -4.05 8.26
N LEU A 131 -22.72 -2.82 8.59
CA LEU A 131 -23.60 -2.53 9.73
C LEU A 131 -25.02 -3.09 9.57
N VAL A 132 -25.63 -2.88 8.41
CA VAL A 132 -26.95 -3.43 8.10
C VAL A 132 -26.91 -4.95 8.16
N LEU A 133 -25.85 -5.56 7.62
CA LEU A 133 -25.64 -7.00 7.66
C LEU A 133 -25.43 -7.52 9.10
N GLY A 134 -24.66 -6.79 9.90
CA GLY A 134 -24.47 -7.08 11.33
C GLY A 134 -25.80 -7.05 12.10
N ALA A 135 -26.61 -6.00 11.94
CA ALA A 135 -27.90 -5.90 12.59
C ALA A 135 -28.86 -7.05 12.22
N LEU A 136 -28.85 -7.47 10.95
CA LEU A 136 -29.64 -8.61 10.47
C LEU A 136 -29.15 -9.95 11.05
N LEU A 137 -27.83 -10.17 11.10
CA LEU A 137 -27.26 -11.40 11.67
C LEU A 137 -27.50 -11.48 13.20
N LEU A 138 -27.41 -10.35 13.91
CA LEU A 138 -27.68 -10.25 15.34
C LEU A 138 -29.14 -10.60 15.65
N THR A 139 -30.09 -9.95 14.97
CA THR A 139 -31.52 -10.17 15.16
C THR A 139 -31.93 -11.59 14.81
N THR A 140 -31.40 -12.13 13.71
CA THR A 140 -31.66 -13.53 13.30
C THR A 140 -31.08 -14.53 14.29
N GLY A 141 -29.84 -14.35 14.73
CA GLY A 141 -29.19 -15.23 15.71
C GLY A 141 -29.90 -15.20 17.07
N PHE A 142 -30.38 -14.03 17.50
CA PHE A 142 -31.15 -13.86 18.73
C PHE A 142 -32.52 -14.54 18.65
N LEU A 143 -33.25 -14.37 17.54
CA LEU A 143 -34.54 -15.05 17.33
C LEU A 143 -34.40 -16.57 17.32
N MET A 144 -33.35 -17.10 16.69
CA MET A 144 -33.07 -18.55 16.70
C MET A 144 -32.81 -19.07 18.11
N GLN A 145 -32.04 -18.35 18.92
CA GLN A 145 -31.81 -18.72 20.32
C GLN A 145 -33.09 -18.64 21.16
N LEU A 146 -33.87 -17.57 21.00
CA LEU A 146 -35.13 -17.37 21.72
C LEU A 146 -36.11 -18.53 21.45
N VAL A 147 -36.27 -18.92 20.18
CA VAL A 147 -37.13 -20.04 19.78
C VAL A 147 -36.65 -21.35 20.38
N VAL A 148 -35.34 -21.60 20.42
CA VAL A 148 -34.79 -22.80 21.07
C VAL A 148 -35.05 -22.79 22.57
N THR A 149 -34.87 -21.65 23.24
CA THR A 149 -35.09 -21.53 24.69
C THR A 149 -36.57 -21.60 25.08
N LEU A 150 -37.49 -21.25 24.19
CA LEU A 150 -38.94 -21.38 24.43
C LEU A 150 -39.49 -22.78 24.11
N LEU A 151 -38.79 -23.55 23.28
CA LEU A 151 -39.18 -24.90 22.85
C LEU A 151 -38.47 -26.04 23.60
N ASP A 152 -37.32 -25.76 24.23
CA ASP A 152 -36.69 -26.63 25.25
C ASP A 152 -37.35 -26.39 26.62
#